data_AF-A0A7J9HKV7-F1
#
_entry.id   AF-A0A7J9HKV7-F1
#
_cell.length_a   1.000
_cell.length_b   1.000
_cell.length_c   1.000
_cell.angle_alpha   90.00
_cell.angle_beta   90.00
_cell.angle_gamma   90.00
#
_symmetry.space_group_name_H-M   'P 1'
#
loop_
_entity.id
_entity.type
_entity.pdbx_description
1 polymer ?
#
loop_
_entity_poly.entity_id
_entity_poly.type
_entity_poly.pdbx_seq_one_letter_code
_entity_poly.pdbx_strand_id
1 'polypeptide(L)'
;MVLLLFFYSPRFISIDCGSPVNFNFVDLDIGISYTPDGAYVSTGINNNISSEYAYPNNPNLAYPLSDLRSFPDGNKNCYTLTPAAAKGNLYLLRASFLYGNYDGEDKLPEFDLYLDVNLWSSIKFSNASDVITTEIIGASVSNTISVCLVNKGLGIPFMSALKLRPLSNSIYGTELGSPVSLVLFERFDI
;
A
#
# COMPACT_ATOMS: atom_id res chain seq x y z
N MET A 1 -37.98 9.68 -8.44
CA MET A 1 -36.78 10.24 -7.78
C MET A 1 -36.36 9.23 -6.72
N VAL A 2 -35.50 8.27 -7.11
CA VAL A 2 -35.08 7.19 -6.22
C VAL A 2 -34.02 7.74 -5.29
N LEU A 3 -34.36 7.78 -4.00
CA LEU A 3 -33.45 8.07 -2.92
C LEU A 3 -32.45 6.91 -2.85
N LEU A 4 -31.32 7.01 -3.54
CA LEU A 4 -30.19 6.12 -3.29
C LEU A 4 -29.67 6.46 -1.90
N LEU A 5 -30.03 5.59 -0.95
CA LEU A 5 -29.44 5.53 0.37
C LEU A 5 -27.92 5.42 0.20
N PHE A 6 -27.21 6.53 0.39
CA PHE A 6 -25.79 6.47 0.71
C PHE A 6 -25.69 5.81 2.08
N PHE A 7 -25.59 4.48 2.10
CA PHE A 7 -24.99 3.80 3.24
C PHE A 7 -23.65 4.48 3.49
N TYR A 8 -23.45 5.01 4.70
CA TYR A 8 -22.14 5.47 5.17
C TYR A 8 -21.23 4.24 5.24
N SER A 9 -20.65 3.86 4.10
CA SER A 9 -19.49 2.98 4.08
C SER A 9 -18.33 3.83 4.56
N PRO A 10 -17.59 3.44 5.63
CA PRO A 10 -16.43 4.20 6.03
C PRO A 10 -15.47 4.21 4.83
N ARG A 11 -15.26 5.38 4.22
CA ARG A 11 -14.49 5.55 2.96
C ARG A 11 -13.17 4.80 3.10
N PHE A 12 -13.02 3.71 2.34
CA PHE A 12 -11.75 3.03 2.20
C PHE A 12 -10.85 3.79 1.22
N ILE A 13 -9.55 3.55 1.30
CA ILE A 13 -8.55 4.22 0.47
C ILE A 13 -7.84 3.15 -0.36
N SER A 14 -7.73 3.35 -1.68
CA SER A 14 -6.88 2.53 -2.55
C SER A 14 -6.05 3.47 -3.40
N ILE A 15 -4.74 3.34 -3.28
CA ILE A 15 -3.78 4.24 -3.90
C ILE A 15 -2.97 3.45 -4.91
N ASP A 16 -2.89 4.01 -6.11
CA ASP A 16 -2.00 3.58 -7.17
C ASP A 16 -0.74 4.47 -7.14
N CYS A 17 0.37 3.92 -6.67
CA CYS A 17 1.56 4.67 -6.34
C CYS A 17 2.47 4.75 -7.57
N GLY A 18 2.75 5.95 -8.07
CA GLY A 18 3.48 6.12 -9.34
C GLY A 18 2.58 6.45 -10.53
N SER A 19 1.26 6.29 -10.39
CA SER A 19 0.31 6.71 -11.42
C SER A 19 0.34 8.22 -11.72
N PRO A 20 -0.03 8.63 -12.95
CA PRO A 20 -0.09 10.03 -13.33
C PRO A 20 -1.10 10.85 -12.51
N VAL A 21 -0.83 12.15 -12.38
CA VAL A 21 -1.75 13.07 -11.69
C VAL A 21 -3.13 13.04 -12.36
N ASN A 22 -4.19 13.00 -11.53
CA ASN A 22 -5.60 12.90 -11.95
C ASN A 22 -6.01 11.59 -12.64
N PHE A 23 -5.14 10.56 -12.66
CA PHE A 23 -5.48 9.25 -13.18
C PHE A 23 -6.26 8.41 -12.16
N ASN A 24 -7.59 8.53 -12.18
CA ASN A 24 -8.46 7.71 -11.34
C ASN A 24 -9.10 6.63 -12.20
N PHE A 25 -9.14 5.40 -11.70
CA PHE A 25 -9.80 4.30 -12.39
C PHE A 25 -10.54 3.39 -11.41
N VAL A 26 -11.38 2.52 -11.99
CA VAL A 26 -12.03 1.44 -11.27
C VAL A 26 -11.49 0.15 -11.84
N ASP A 27 -10.88 -0.66 -10.98
CA ASP A 27 -10.55 -2.03 -11.32
C ASP A 27 -11.86 -2.79 -11.54
N LEU A 28 -12.12 -3.21 -12.78
CA LEU A 28 -13.39 -3.78 -13.19
C LEU A 28 -13.58 -5.21 -12.68
N ASP A 29 -12.50 -5.91 -12.34
CA ASP A 29 -12.56 -7.29 -11.86
C ASP A 29 -13.01 -7.34 -10.40
N ILE A 30 -12.56 -6.38 -9.59
CA ILE A 30 -12.88 -6.32 -8.15
C ILE A 30 -13.81 -5.16 -7.77
N GLY A 31 -14.16 -4.27 -8.71
CA GLY A 31 -15.03 -3.12 -8.49
C GLY A 31 -14.46 -2.05 -7.57
N ILE A 32 -13.13 -1.98 -7.40
CA ILE A 32 -12.46 -1.06 -6.47
C ILE A 32 -11.90 0.14 -7.23
N SER A 33 -12.21 1.35 -6.77
CA SER A 33 -11.59 2.57 -7.28
C SER A 33 -10.21 2.80 -6.68
N TYR A 34 -9.27 3.19 -7.55
CA TYR A 34 -7.93 3.65 -7.22
C TYR A 34 -7.75 5.12 -7.58
N THR A 35 -6.98 5.80 -6.74
CA THR A 35 -6.60 7.20 -6.93
C THR A 35 -5.08 7.34 -6.94
N PRO A 36 -4.52 8.36 -7.61
CA PRO A 36 -3.09 8.63 -7.56
C PRO A 36 -2.58 8.96 -6.17
N ASP A 37 -1.29 8.75 -5.95
CA ASP A 37 -0.67 8.90 -4.64
C ASP A 37 -0.29 10.33 -4.24
N GLY A 38 -0.27 11.29 -5.17
CA GLY A 38 0.26 12.64 -4.92
C GLY A 38 -0.43 13.43 -3.80
N ALA A 39 -1.64 13.04 -3.37
CA ALA A 39 -2.31 13.64 -2.21
C ALA A 39 -1.81 13.10 -0.85
N TYR A 40 -1.05 12.00 -0.85
CA TYR A 40 -0.65 11.24 0.34
C TYR A 40 0.87 11.27 0.57
N VAL A 41 1.66 11.67 -0.42
CA VAL A 41 3.12 11.71 -0.36
C VAL A 41 3.65 12.95 -1.10
N SER A 42 4.72 13.56 -0.59
CA SER A 42 5.27 14.81 -1.11
C SER A 42 6.59 14.66 -1.88
N THR A 43 7.20 13.47 -1.83
CA THR A 43 8.52 13.18 -2.42
C THR A 43 8.46 11.98 -3.35
N GLY A 44 9.60 11.63 -3.96
CA GLY A 44 9.75 10.46 -4.80
C GLY A 44 9.46 10.70 -6.27
N ILE A 45 9.77 9.68 -7.08
CA ILE A 45 9.74 9.70 -8.55
C ILE A 45 8.84 8.57 -9.02
N ASN A 46 7.90 8.90 -9.90
CA ASN A 46 7.02 7.95 -10.57
C ASN A 46 7.82 7.19 -11.64
N ASN A 47 7.72 5.87 -11.66
CA ASN A 47 8.32 5.03 -12.69
C ASN A 47 7.34 3.96 -13.14
N ASN A 48 7.45 3.57 -14.40
CA ASN A 48 6.84 2.36 -14.89
C ASN A 48 7.82 1.20 -14.71
N ILE A 49 7.31 0.00 -14.51
CA ILE A 49 8.16 -1.20 -14.59
C ILE A 49 8.66 -1.40 -16.03
N SER A 50 9.73 -2.19 -16.19
CA SER A 50 10.23 -2.57 -17.51
C SER A 50 9.16 -3.31 -18.33
N SER A 51 9.17 -3.10 -19.64
CA SER A 51 8.26 -3.75 -20.59
C SER A 51 8.36 -5.27 -20.57
N GLU A 52 9.48 -5.83 -20.11
CA GLU A 52 9.66 -7.27 -19.87
C GLU A 52 8.63 -7.81 -18.86
N TYR A 53 8.30 -7.04 -17.83
CA TYR A 53 7.42 -7.44 -16.73
C TYR A 53 6.00 -6.87 -16.85
N ALA A 54 5.78 -5.92 -17.75
CA ALA A 54 4.50 -5.24 -17.98
C ALA A 54 3.61 -5.95 -19.01
N TYR A 55 2.39 -5.44 -19.19
CA TYR A 55 1.54 -5.78 -20.34
C TYR A 55 2.25 -5.39 -21.66
N PRO A 56 2.20 -6.22 -22.73
CA PRO A 56 1.43 -7.46 -22.86
C PRO A 56 2.15 -8.73 -22.39
N ASN A 57 3.41 -8.65 -21.96
CA ASN A 57 4.21 -9.81 -21.55
C ASN A 57 3.71 -10.45 -20.25
N ASN A 58 3.05 -9.67 -19.39
CA ASN A 58 2.35 -10.15 -18.21
C ASN A 58 0.87 -9.72 -18.22
N PRO A 59 -0.02 -10.44 -18.93
CA PRO A 59 -1.42 -10.03 -19.10
C PRO A 59 -2.27 -10.14 -17.83
N ASN A 60 -1.80 -10.89 -16.82
CA ASN A 60 -2.51 -11.07 -15.55
C ASN A 60 -1.99 -10.13 -14.45
N LEU A 61 -1.10 -9.20 -14.78
CA LEU A 61 -0.58 -8.25 -13.81
C LEU A 61 -1.68 -7.30 -13.37
N ALA A 62 -1.91 -7.21 -12.05
CA ALA A 62 -2.81 -6.21 -11.50
C ALA A 62 -2.33 -4.80 -11.86
N TYR A 63 -3.22 -3.96 -12.37
CA TYR A 63 -2.86 -2.65 -12.90
C TYR A 63 -1.99 -1.80 -11.95
N PRO A 64 -2.29 -1.68 -10.63
CA PRO A 64 -1.45 -0.94 -9.67
C PRO A 64 -0.05 -1.49 -9.40
N LEU A 65 0.35 -2.57 -10.09
CA LEU A 65 1.72 -3.10 -10.06
C LEU A 65 2.49 -2.73 -11.33
N SER A 66 1.85 -2.07 -12.30
CA SER A 66 2.48 -1.68 -13.57
C SER A 66 3.33 -0.41 -13.43
N ASP A 67 3.12 0.34 -12.37
CA ASP A 67 3.93 1.49 -11.98
C ASP A 67 4.23 1.48 -10.48
N LEU A 68 5.16 2.34 -10.08
CA LEU A 68 5.61 2.52 -8.72
C LEU A 68 6.07 3.96 -8.48
N ARG A 69 6.02 4.38 -7.22
CA ARG A 69 6.78 5.55 -6.75
C ARG A 69 8.04 5.09 -6.03
N SER A 70 9.18 5.52 -6.54
CA SER A 70 10.51 5.29 -5.97
C SER A 70 10.96 6.47 -5.09
N PHE A 71 11.84 6.21 -4.12
CA PHE A 71 12.34 7.19 -3.16
C PHE A 71 13.88 7.18 -3.12
N PRO A 72 14.55 7.77 -4.14
CA PRO A 72 16.01 7.81 -4.19
C PRO A 72 16.61 8.75 -3.14
N ASP A 73 15.86 9.77 -2.74
CA ASP A 73 16.31 10.79 -1.80
C ASP A 73 15.80 10.53 -0.38
N GLY A 74 16.69 10.76 0.59
CA GLY A 74 16.38 10.66 2.02
C GLY A 74 16.38 9.23 2.57
N ASN A 75 16.49 9.13 3.89
CA ASN A 75 16.56 7.84 4.57
C ASN A 75 15.17 7.28 4.95
N LYS A 76 14.15 8.14 5.00
CA LYS A 76 12.78 7.79 5.39
C LYS A 76 11.79 8.62 4.57
N ASN A 77 10.88 7.96 3.88
CA ASN A 77 9.82 8.58 3.09
C ASN A 77 8.46 8.00 3.50
N CYS A 78 7.45 8.83 3.70
CA CYS A 78 6.19 8.41 4.33
C CYS A 78 4.97 8.86 3.54
N TYR A 79 4.04 7.94 3.39
CA TYR A 79 2.65 8.23 3.04
C TYR A 79 1.89 8.62 4.29
N THR A 80 1.12 9.71 4.22
CA THR A 80 0.23 10.14 5.30
C THR A 80 -1.21 9.89 4.90
N LEU A 81 -1.87 8.99 5.63
CA LEU A 81 -3.27 8.63 5.40
C LEU A 81 -4.14 9.25 6.49
N THR A 82 -5.33 9.72 6.12
CA THR A 82 -6.35 10.22 7.06
C THR A 82 -7.55 9.28 7.01
N PRO A 83 -7.67 8.32 7.93
CA PRO A 83 -8.78 7.38 7.91
C PRO A 83 -10.11 8.09 8.19
N ALA A 84 -11.19 7.62 7.55
CA ALA A 84 -12.51 8.22 7.73
C ALA A 84 -13.16 7.88 9.09
N ALA A 85 -12.82 6.74 9.68
CA ALA A 85 -13.40 6.30 10.95
C ALA A 85 -12.73 7.02 12.14
N ALA A 86 -13.47 7.17 13.24
CA ALA A 86 -12.99 7.85 14.45
C ALA A 86 -11.75 7.18 15.07
N LYS A 87 -11.02 7.91 15.92
CA LYS A 87 -9.92 7.37 16.74
C LYS A 87 -10.35 6.10 17.48
N GLY A 88 -9.45 5.14 17.60
CA GLY A 88 -9.70 3.85 18.26
C GLY A 88 -10.32 2.77 17.38
N ASN A 89 -10.65 3.07 16.12
CA ASN A 89 -11.06 2.04 15.17
C ASN A 89 -9.85 1.27 14.61
N LEU A 90 -10.13 0.02 14.19
CA LEU A 90 -9.17 -0.83 13.53
C LEU A 90 -9.18 -0.63 12.02
N TYR A 91 -8.02 -0.79 11.40
CA TYR A 91 -7.87 -0.74 9.94
C TYR A 91 -6.93 -1.85 9.49
N LEU A 92 -7.28 -2.47 8.37
CA LEU A 92 -6.39 -3.31 7.59
C LEU A 92 -5.64 -2.43 6.58
N LEU A 93 -4.33 -2.40 6.69
CA LEU A 93 -3.43 -1.82 5.72
C LEU A 93 -2.82 -2.94 4.89
N ARG A 94 -2.75 -2.73 3.57
CA ARG A 94 -2.07 -3.61 2.64
C ARG A 94 -1.14 -2.78 1.76
N ALA A 95 0.14 -3.12 1.75
CA ALA A 95 1.14 -2.54 0.86
C ALA A 95 1.60 -3.61 -0.13
N SER A 96 1.73 -3.24 -1.40
CA SER A 96 2.18 -4.12 -2.47
C SER A 96 3.35 -3.51 -3.24
N PHE A 97 4.25 -4.38 -3.67
CA PHE A 97 5.51 -4.03 -4.30
C PHE A 97 5.81 -4.98 -5.45
N LEU A 98 6.16 -4.44 -6.60
CA LEU A 98 6.79 -5.15 -7.71
C LEU A 98 8.00 -4.33 -8.20
N TYR A 99 9.20 -4.90 -8.16
CA TYR A 99 10.41 -4.22 -8.64
C TYR A 99 10.36 -4.04 -10.16
N GLY A 100 10.09 -5.12 -10.90
CA GLY A 100 9.89 -5.10 -12.35
C GLY A 100 11.04 -4.47 -13.14
N ASN A 101 12.26 -4.46 -12.56
CA ASN A 101 13.45 -3.80 -13.11
C ASN A 101 13.18 -2.36 -13.61
N TYR A 102 12.40 -1.58 -12.86
CA TYR A 102 11.94 -0.25 -13.29
C TYR A 102 13.09 0.74 -13.56
N ASP A 103 14.23 0.57 -12.89
CA ASP A 103 15.42 1.41 -13.02
C ASP A 103 16.44 0.86 -14.03
N GLY A 104 16.25 -0.36 -14.53
CA GLY A 104 17.14 -1.01 -15.49
C GLY A 104 18.46 -1.50 -14.87
N GLU A 105 18.61 -1.46 -13.55
CA GLU A 105 19.85 -1.82 -12.86
C GLU A 105 19.96 -3.33 -12.54
N ASP A 106 18.87 -4.07 -12.69
CA ASP A 106 18.74 -5.50 -12.35
C ASP A 106 19.28 -5.83 -10.94
N LYS A 107 19.07 -4.90 -10.01
CA LYS A 107 19.55 -4.98 -8.63
C LYS A 107 18.38 -4.91 -7.66
N LEU A 108 18.04 -6.06 -7.10
CA LEU A 108 16.92 -6.19 -6.17
C LEU A 108 17.14 -5.32 -4.91
N PRO A 109 16.23 -4.38 -4.60
CA PRO A 109 16.37 -3.55 -3.42
C PRO A 109 15.92 -4.27 -2.14
N GLU A 110 16.50 -3.88 -1.01
CA GLU A 110 16.03 -4.29 0.32
C GLU A 110 15.80 -3.05 1.19
N PHE A 111 14.62 -2.93 1.79
CA PHE A 111 14.24 -1.79 2.61
C PHE A 111 13.20 -2.18 3.65
N ASP A 112 13.04 -1.34 4.68
CA ASP A 112 12.08 -1.61 5.75
C ASP A 112 10.81 -0.78 5.57
N LEU A 113 9.67 -1.39 5.90
CA LEU A 113 8.36 -0.78 5.94
C LEU A 113 7.94 -0.60 7.40
N TYR A 114 7.49 0.60 7.73
CA TYR A 114 7.04 0.97 9.06
C TYR A 114 5.59 1.44 9.04
N LEU A 115 4.84 1.02 10.05
CA LEU A 115 3.58 1.64 10.43
C LEU A 115 3.84 2.58 11.60
N ASP A 116 3.75 3.88 11.33
CA ASP A 116 4.17 4.96 12.22
C ASP A 116 5.64 4.82 12.68
N VAL A 117 5.84 4.33 13.89
CA VAL A 117 7.16 4.07 14.50
C VAL A 117 7.47 2.58 14.62
N ASN A 118 6.51 1.71 14.33
CA ASN A 118 6.63 0.27 14.49
C ASN A 118 7.09 -0.36 13.18
N LEU A 119 8.10 -1.23 13.24
CA LEU A 119 8.50 -2.03 12.09
C LEU A 119 7.33 -2.94 11.70
N TRP A 120 6.89 -2.82 10.45
CA TRP A 120 5.85 -3.66 9.88
C TRP A 120 6.48 -4.85 9.16
N SER A 121 7.40 -4.60 8.21
CA SER A 121 8.02 -5.67 7.42
C SER A 121 9.36 -5.24 6.84
N SER A 122 10.27 -6.19 6.62
CA SER A 122 11.44 -5.98 5.77
C SER A 122 11.13 -6.51 4.37
N ILE A 123 11.16 -5.62 3.37
CA ILE A 123 10.83 -5.94 1.99
C ILE A 123 12.09 -6.44 1.29
N LYS A 124 12.04 -7.67 0.78
CA LYS A 124 13.15 -8.33 0.09
C LYS A 124 12.62 -9.22 -1.03
N PHE A 125 13.10 -8.98 -2.24
CA PHE A 125 12.68 -9.70 -3.44
C PHE A 125 13.58 -10.88 -3.74
N SER A 126 13.01 -11.97 -4.26
CA SER A 126 13.79 -13.12 -4.76
C SER A 126 14.19 -12.95 -6.23
N ASN A 127 13.43 -12.18 -7.01
CA ASN A 127 13.68 -11.85 -8.41
C ASN A 127 12.89 -10.59 -8.82
N ALA A 128 13.09 -10.09 -10.04
CA ALA A 128 12.46 -8.85 -10.51
C ALA A 128 10.94 -8.97 -10.76
N SER A 129 10.42 -10.16 -11.03
CA SER A 129 8.98 -10.42 -11.20
C SER A 129 8.24 -10.69 -9.89
N ASP A 130 8.95 -10.73 -8.76
CA ASP A 130 8.39 -11.08 -7.46
C ASP A 130 7.44 -9.99 -6.97
N VAL A 131 6.21 -10.40 -6.62
CA VAL A 131 5.17 -9.51 -6.10
C VAL A 131 5.05 -9.73 -4.61
N ILE A 132 5.54 -8.77 -3.84
CA ILE A 132 5.44 -8.80 -2.38
C ILE A 132 4.19 -8.05 -1.96
N THR A 133 3.32 -8.71 -1.20
CA THR A 133 2.18 -8.07 -0.54
C THR A 133 2.23 -8.37 0.94
N THR A 134 2.16 -7.33 1.77
CA THR A 134 2.12 -7.46 3.22
C THR A 134 0.87 -6.78 3.78
N GLU A 135 0.33 -7.33 4.86
CA GLU A 135 -0.83 -6.81 5.56
C GLU A 135 -0.54 -6.56 7.04
N ILE A 136 -1.08 -5.49 7.59
CA ILE A 136 -1.09 -5.20 9.03
C ILE A 136 -2.44 -4.65 9.44
N ILE A 137 -2.92 -5.09 10.59
CA ILE A 137 -4.05 -4.49 11.29
C ILE A 137 -3.48 -3.55 12.33
N GLY A 138 -3.89 -2.29 12.29
CA GLY A 138 -3.50 -1.28 13.26
C GLY A 138 -4.70 -0.58 13.87
N ALA A 139 -4.56 -0.16 15.12
CA ALA A 139 -5.52 0.74 15.77
C ALA A 139 -5.14 2.20 15.50
N SER A 140 -6.10 3.04 15.13
CA SER A 140 -5.87 4.49 15.04
C SER A 140 -5.65 5.07 16.44
N VAL A 141 -4.39 5.37 16.76
CA VAL A 141 -4.00 6.15 17.94
C VAL A 141 -4.10 7.67 17.67
N SER A 142 -4.09 8.06 16.40
CA SER A 142 -4.09 9.45 15.93
C SER A 142 -5.04 9.63 14.73
N ASN A 143 -5.33 10.89 14.35
CA ASN A 143 -6.16 11.19 13.17
C ASN A 143 -5.49 10.83 11.85
N THR A 144 -4.18 10.62 11.87
CA THR A 144 -3.38 10.25 10.70
C THR A 144 -2.62 8.96 10.96
N ILE A 145 -2.33 8.23 9.89
CA ILE A 145 -1.48 7.05 9.90
C ILE A 145 -0.32 7.32 8.94
N SER A 146 0.90 7.07 9.38
CA SER A 146 2.09 7.18 8.53
C SER A 146 2.54 5.79 8.10
N VAL A 147 2.63 5.54 6.80
CA VAL A 147 3.25 4.33 6.25
C VAL A 147 4.58 4.73 5.62
N CYS A 148 5.67 4.30 6.23
CA CYS A 148 7.01 4.81 5.91
C CYS A 148 7.92 3.73 5.35
N LEU A 149 8.63 4.07 4.28
CA LEU A 149 9.71 3.28 3.72
C LEU A 149 11.04 3.81 4.23
N VAL A 150 11.90 2.93 4.75
CA VAL A 150 13.21 3.26 5.32
C VAL A 150 14.30 2.61 4.50
N ASN A 151 15.22 3.43 3.99
CA ASN A 151 16.33 2.99 3.16
C ASN A 151 17.43 2.33 4.01
N LYS A 152 17.81 1.10 3.66
CA LYS A 152 18.90 0.34 4.31
C LYS A 152 20.26 0.47 3.60
N GLY A 153 20.33 1.27 2.53
CA GLY A 153 21.50 1.38 1.66
C GLY A 153 21.65 0.20 0.68
N LEU A 154 20.62 -0.64 0.56
CA LEU A 154 20.61 -1.85 -0.27
C LEU A 154 19.75 -1.71 -1.54
N GLY A 155 19.54 -0.49 -2.00
CA GLY A 155 18.71 -0.16 -3.16
C GLY A 155 17.74 0.98 -2.87
N ILE A 156 16.95 1.37 -3.86
CA ILE A 156 15.98 2.47 -3.74
C ILE A 156 14.65 1.92 -3.22
N PRO A 157 14.15 2.37 -2.05
CA PRO A 157 12.81 2.00 -1.59
C PRO A 157 11.73 2.48 -2.56
N PHE A 158 10.67 1.70 -2.71
CA PHE A 158 9.55 2.06 -3.58
C PHE A 158 8.24 1.46 -3.08
N MET A 159 7.12 1.95 -3.59
CA MET A 159 5.78 1.39 -3.34
C MET A 159 4.97 1.37 -4.64
N SER A 160 4.26 0.28 -4.91
CA SER A 160 3.39 0.16 -6.09
C SER A 160 1.91 0.43 -5.72
N ALA A 161 1.44 -0.13 -4.61
CA ALA A 161 0.07 0.14 -4.15
C ALA A 161 -0.04 0.20 -2.63
N LEU A 162 -0.96 1.03 -2.15
CA LEU A 162 -1.31 1.15 -0.73
C LEU A 162 -2.81 1.18 -0.54
N LYS A 163 -3.32 0.29 0.32
CA LYS A 163 -4.75 0.14 0.60
C LYS A 163 -5.01 0.25 2.08
N LEU A 164 -6.07 0.97 2.45
CA LEU A 164 -6.59 1.05 3.81
C LEU A 164 -8.06 0.64 3.79
N ARG A 165 -8.42 -0.32 4.64
CA ARG A 165 -9.79 -0.81 4.81
C ARG A 165 -10.18 -0.69 6.29
N PRO A 166 -11.21 0.08 6.65
CA PRO A 166 -11.75 0.09 8.00
C PRO A 166 -12.25 -1.30 8.39
N LEU A 167 -11.98 -1.72 9.62
CA LEU A 167 -12.45 -2.98 10.19
C LEU A 167 -13.47 -2.71 11.30
N SER A 168 -14.44 -3.60 11.46
CA SER A 168 -15.33 -3.55 12.63
C SER A 168 -14.54 -3.96 13.87
N ASN A 169 -14.63 -3.15 14.93
CA ASN A 169 -14.01 -3.46 16.23
C ASN A 169 -14.56 -4.76 16.83
N SER A 170 -15.73 -5.24 16.41
CA SER A 170 -16.30 -6.51 16.86
C SER A 170 -15.47 -7.75 16.48
N ILE A 171 -14.60 -7.66 15.48
CA ILE A 171 -13.80 -8.79 14.97
C ILE A 171 -12.60 -9.08 15.88
N TYR A 172 -12.06 -8.06 16.54
CA TYR A 172 -10.87 -8.15 17.40
C TYR A 172 -11.09 -7.56 18.81
N GLY A 173 -12.34 -7.22 19.15
CA GLY A 173 -12.68 -6.30 20.23
C GLY A 173 -12.60 -6.85 21.66
N THR A 174 -12.29 -8.13 21.87
CA THR A 174 -12.40 -8.74 23.20
C THR A 174 -11.09 -9.04 23.91
N GLU A 175 -9.93 -9.01 23.25
CA GLU A 175 -8.69 -9.51 23.88
C GLU A 175 -7.54 -8.51 24.04
N LEU A 176 -7.50 -7.41 23.27
CA LEU A 176 -6.24 -6.67 23.14
C LEU A 176 -6.05 -5.46 24.05
N GLY A 177 -7.10 -4.93 24.72
CA GLY A 177 -7.03 -3.95 25.83
C GLY A 177 -6.17 -2.69 25.64
N SER A 178 -5.56 -2.50 24.48
CA SER A 178 -4.48 -1.56 24.15
C SER A 178 -4.34 -1.52 22.62
N PRO A 179 -3.82 -0.43 22.03
CA PRO A 179 -3.59 -0.38 20.59
C PRO A 179 -2.45 -1.35 20.22
N VAL A 180 -2.82 -2.55 19.78
CA VAL A 180 -1.89 -3.57 19.28
C VAL A 180 -1.97 -3.60 17.75
N SER A 181 -0.82 -3.79 17.11
CA SER A 181 -0.73 -4.05 15.68
C SER A 181 -0.58 -5.55 15.42
N LEU A 182 -1.33 -6.09 14.47
CA LEU A 182 -1.28 -7.51 14.09
C LEU A 182 -0.80 -7.61 12.64
N VAL A 183 0.36 -8.22 12.42
CA VAL A 183 0.88 -8.49 11.07
C VAL A 183 0.28 -9.81 10.57
N LEU A 184 -0.17 -9.85 9.32
CA LEU A 184 -0.65 -11.10 8.73
C LEU A 184 0.52 -12.07 8.58
N PHE A 185 0.37 -13.27 9.15
CA PHE A 185 1.29 -14.38 8.91
C PHE A 185 0.86 -15.19 7.69
N GLU A 186 -0.38 -15.70 7.68
CA GLU A 186 -0.90 -16.52 6.59
C GLU A 186 -2.43 -16.45 6.54
N ARG A 187 -3.02 -16.65 5.35
CA ARG A 187 -4.47 -16.79 5.14
C ARG A 187 -4.75 -18.08 4.40
N PHE A 188 -5.63 -18.89 4.96
CA PHE A 188 -6.11 -20.13 4.36
C PHE A 188 -7.58 -20.00 3.99
N ASP A 189 -7.93 -20.34 2.76
CA ASP A 189 -9.30 -20.64 2.37
C ASP A 189 -9.47 -22.17 2.46
N ILE A 190 -10.26 -22.62 3.43
CA ILE A 190 -10.52 -24.05 3.71
C ILE A 190 -11.87 -24.45 3.10
#